data_AF-A0A8L8KWU0-F1
#
_entry.id   AF-A0A8L8KWU0-F1
#
_cell.length_a   1.000
_cell.length_b   1.000
_cell.length_c   1.000
_cell.angle_alpha   90.00
_cell.angle_beta   90.00
_cell.angle_gamma   90.00
#
_symmetry.space_group_name_H-M   'P 1'
#
loop_
_entity.id
_entity.type
_entity.pdbx_description
1 polymer ?
#
loop_
_entity_poly.entity_id
_entity_poly.type
_entity_poly.pdbx_seq_one_letter_code
_entity_poly.pdbx_strand_id
1 'polypeptide(L)'
;LQSLDGANIQSMMGSEMAVNQLLALLDGALEKVTLLEKEIDVCDAILAKITVSETEAALRKMKSGKGTGPDDLPADLWKSKGWCPADWLTEFFNQVVAEKKVPESWQQSTTIPTWKKKGSPANCASYRPIPLPSHTMKISERIVDGRIRGIVQLSSNQCSFVAGCGTIDAVHAPASC
;
A
#
# COMPACT_ATOMS: atom_id res chain seq x y z
N LEU A 1 65.38 -20.02 -10.66
CA LEU A 1 64.26 -19.15 -11.10
C LEU A 1 63.89 -19.55 -12.52
N GLN A 2 63.14 -20.65 -12.67
CA GLN A 2 62.70 -21.13 -13.97
C GLN A 2 61.60 -20.21 -14.51
N SER A 3 61.79 -19.80 -15.77
CA SER A 3 60.89 -19.00 -16.60
C SER A 3 59.45 -19.49 -16.48
N LEU A 4 58.59 -18.68 -15.87
CA LEU A 4 57.14 -18.77 -16.06
C LEU A 4 56.87 -18.49 -17.54
N ASP A 5 56.61 -19.53 -18.33
CA ASP A 5 56.17 -19.43 -19.71
C ASP A 5 54.88 -18.57 -19.77
N GLY A 6 54.80 -17.63 -20.73
CA GLY A 6 53.67 -16.73 -20.93
C GLY A 6 52.33 -17.44 -21.07
N ALA A 7 52.30 -18.69 -21.54
CA ALA A 7 51.09 -19.51 -21.59
C ALA A 7 50.55 -19.85 -20.19
N ASN A 8 51.43 -20.09 -19.22
CA ASN A 8 51.05 -20.43 -17.84
C ASN A 8 50.52 -19.20 -17.09
N ILE A 9 51.11 -18.03 -17.36
CA ILE A 9 50.64 -16.73 -16.83
C ILE A 9 49.25 -16.39 -17.40
N GLN A 10 49.03 -16.54 -18.71
CA GLN A 10 47.70 -16.30 -19.32
C GLN A 10 46.63 -17.25 -18.78
N SER A 11 46.95 -18.53 -18.55
CA SER A 11 46.04 -19.51 -17.96
C SER A 11 45.66 -19.15 -16.52
N MET A 12 46.63 -18.74 -15.70
CA MET A 12 46.39 -18.28 -14.32
C MET A 12 45.52 -17.01 -14.30
N MET A 13 45.83 -16.01 -15.13
CA MET A 13 45.03 -14.78 -15.24
C MET A 13 43.58 -15.05 -15.70
N GLY A 14 43.39 -16.04 -16.59
CA GLY A 14 42.05 -16.47 -17.03
C GLY A 14 41.25 -17.14 -15.91
N SER A 15 41.89 -17.96 -15.07
CA SER A 15 41.25 -18.57 -13.91
C SER A 15 40.90 -17.54 -12.82
N GLU A 16 41.77 -16.56 -12.59
CA GLU A 16 41.53 -15.45 -11.66
C GLU A 16 40.37 -14.57 -12.13
N MET A 17 40.30 -14.28 -13.43
CA MET A 17 39.19 -13.54 -14.03
C MET A 17 37.86 -14.29 -13.88
N ALA A 18 37.85 -15.62 -14.07
CA ALA A 18 36.66 -16.44 -13.87
C ALA A 18 36.21 -16.45 -12.40
N VAL A 19 37.15 -16.55 -11.46
CA VAL A 19 36.86 -16.45 -10.01
C VAL A 19 36.29 -15.08 -9.65
N ASN A 20 36.88 -14.00 -10.16
CA ASN A 20 36.40 -12.63 -9.90
C ASN A 20 35.01 -12.38 -10.50
N GLN A 21 34.72 -12.94 -11.68
CA GLN A 21 33.37 -12.90 -12.26
C GLN A 21 32.36 -13.68 -11.39
N LEU A 22 32.75 -14.83 -10.87
CA LEU A 22 31.90 -15.63 -9.98
C LEU A 22 31.63 -14.89 -8.66
N LEU A 23 32.66 -14.26 -8.07
CA LEU A 23 32.53 -13.43 -6.88
C LEU A 23 31.56 -12.26 -7.12
N ALA A 24 31.70 -11.53 -8.24
CA ALA A 24 30.79 -10.43 -8.57
C ALA A 24 29.33 -10.90 -8.74
N LEU A 25 29.10 -12.09 -9.29
CA LEU A 25 27.76 -12.67 -9.38
C LEU A 25 27.20 -13.04 -8.01
N LEU A 26 28.03 -13.60 -7.12
CA LEU A 26 27.65 -13.92 -5.75
C LEU A 26 27.31 -12.66 -4.94
N ASP A 27 28.13 -11.61 -5.03
CA ASP A 27 27.89 -10.33 -4.38
C ASP A 27 26.58 -9.70 -4.88
N GLY A 28 26.36 -9.69 -6.20
CA GLY A 28 25.11 -9.18 -6.77
C GLY A 28 23.88 -10.03 -6.41
N ALA A 29 24.04 -11.34 -6.21
CA ALA A 29 22.97 -12.20 -5.70
C ALA A 29 22.68 -11.93 -4.23
N LEU A 30 23.72 -11.74 -3.41
CA LEU A 30 23.60 -11.40 -2.00
C LEU A 30 22.89 -10.07 -1.80
N GLU A 31 23.22 -9.04 -2.58
CA GLU A 31 22.52 -7.75 -2.55
C GLU A 31 21.02 -7.91 -2.82
N LYS A 32 20.62 -8.74 -3.79
CA LYS A 32 19.20 -9.01 -4.08
C LYS A 32 18.49 -9.71 -2.92
N VAL A 33 19.15 -10.68 -2.29
CA VAL A 33 18.60 -11.35 -1.09
C VAL A 33 18.37 -10.34 0.02
N THR A 34 19.36 -9.47 0.30
CA THR A 34 19.20 -8.44 1.34
C THR A 34 18.10 -7.42 1.02
N LEU A 35 17.82 -7.16 -0.26
CA LEU A 35 16.71 -6.30 -0.65
C LEU A 35 15.35 -6.97 -0.41
N LEU A 36 15.23 -8.26 -0.78
CA LEU A 36 14.01 -9.04 -0.56
C LEU A 36 13.70 -9.19 0.94
N GLU A 37 14.72 -9.40 1.78
CA GLU A 37 14.54 -9.45 3.23
C GLU A 37 13.94 -8.14 3.77
N LYS A 38 14.44 -6.99 3.31
CA LYS A 38 13.87 -5.68 3.68
C LYS A 38 12.42 -5.50 3.21
N GLU A 39 12.08 -5.99 2.03
CA GLU A 39 10.70 -5.94 1.52
C GLU A 39 9.74 -6.83 2.34
N ILE A 40 10.22 -7.98 2.81
CA ILE A 40 9.48 -8.88 3.70
C ILE A 40 9.25 -8.19 5.05
N ASP A 41 10.27 -7.57 5.64
CA ASP A 41 10.14 -6.84 6.92
C ASP A 41 9.07 -5.74 6.84
N VAL A 42 9.00 -5.02 5.72
CA VAL A 42 7.96 -4.00 5.46
C VAL A 42 6.57 -4.65 5.40
N CYS A 43 6.43 -5.78 4.72
CA CYS A 43 5.15 -6.49 4.66
C CYS A 43 4.71 -6.98 6.04
N ASP A 44 5.63 -7.53 6.84
CA ASP A 44 5.35 -7.99 8.19
C ASP A 44 4.94 -6.83 9.11
N ALA A 45 5.57 -5.66 8.97
CA ALA A 45 5.16 -4.46 9.69
C ALA A 45 3.74 -4.00 9.32
N ILE A 46 3.37 -4.06 8.02
CA ILE A 46 2.02 -3.70 7.57
C ILE A 46 0.98 -4.71 8.05
N LEU A 47 1.33 -6.00 8.08
CA LEU A 47 0.47 -7.11 8.48
C LEU A 47 0.56 -7.47 9.97
N ALA A 48 1.25 -6.64 10.77
CA ALA A 48 1.31 -6.83 12.21
C ALA A 48 -0.10 -6.88 12.83
N LYS A 49 -0.24 -7.43 14.04
CA LYS A 49 -1.53 -7.50 14.74
C LYS A 49 -2.18 -6.11 14.82
N ILE A 50 -3.44 -6.01 14.38
CA ILE A 50 -4.24 -4.78 14.45
C ILE A 50 -4.70 -4.58 15.88
N THR A 51 -4.52 -3.36 16.38
CA THR A 51 -4.92 -2.97 17.73
C THR A 51 -6.31 -2.32 17.74
N VAL A 52 -6.99 -2.38 18.89
CA VAL A 52 -8.29 -1.71 19.07
C VAL A 52 -8.14 -0.20 18.86
N SER A 53 -7.04 0.40 19.31
CA SER A 53 -6.76 1.84 19.15
C SER A 53 -6.64 2.26 17.68
N GLU A 54 -6.01 1.45 16.82
CA GLU A 54 -5.97 1.70 15.37
C GLU A 54 -7.38 1.66 14.77
N THR A 55 -8.18 0.69 15.16
CA THR A 55 -9.56 0.54 14.70
C THR A 55 -10.43 1.70 15.17
N GLU A 56 -10.33 2.13 16.43
CA GLU A 56 -11.00 3.33 16.95
C GLU A 56 -10.57 4.59 16.19
N ALA A 57 -9.27 4.74 15.91
CA ALA A 57 -8.76 5.85 15.13
C ALA A 57 -9.33 5.87 13.70
N ALA A 58 -9.45 4.71 13.07
CA ALA A 58 -10.08 4.57 11.76
C ALA A 58 -11.58 4.93 11.82
N LEU A 59 -12.31 4.42 12.82
CA LEU A 59 -13.74 4.72 13.04
C LEU A 59 -14.00 6.21 13.27
N ARG A 60 -13.16 6.89 14.06
CA ARG A 60 -13.27 8.35 14.28
C ARG A 60 -13.16 9.15 12.98
N LYS A 61 -12.35 8.67 12.02
CA LYS A 61 -12.18 9.31 10.70
C LYS A 61 -13.35 9.06 9.75
N MET A 62 -14.27 8.15 10.10
CA MET A 62 -15.45 7.86 9.27
C MET A 62 -16.49 8.98 9.39
N LYS A 63 -16.94 9.47 8.23
CA LYS A 63 -18.00 10.48 8.14
C LYS A 63 -19.37 9.81 8.24
N SER A 64 -20.24 10.38 9.07
CA SER A 64 -21.64 9.98 9.20
C SER A 64 -22.47 10.39 7.98
N GLY A 65 -23.62 9.73 7.77
CA GLY A 65 -24.53 10.05 6.66
C GLY A 65 -23.94 9.81 5.26
N LYS A 66 -22.98 8.89 5.14
CA LYS A 66 -22.43 8.45 3.85
C LYS A 66 -23.23 7.27 3.30
N GLY A 67 -23.31 7.20 1.97
CA GLY A 67 -23.95 6.09 1.27
C GLY A 67 -23.33 4.75 1.64
N THR A 68 -24.16 3.73 1.72
CA THR A 68 -23.80 2.34 2.04
C THR A 68 -23.15 1.64 0.85
N GLY A 69 -22.40 0.59 1.16
CA GLY A 69 -21.96 -0.38 0.14
C GLY A 69 -23.06 -1.41 -0.13
N PRO A 70 -22.74 -2.53 -0.80
CA PRO A 70 -23.69 -3.60 -1.09
C PRO A 70 -24.30 -4.28 0.14
N ASP A 71 -23.73 -4.07 1.34
CA ASP A 71 -24.17 -4.65 2.60
C ASP A 71 -25.23 -3.81 3.33
N ASP A 72 -25.55 -2.62 2.82
CA ASP A 72 -26.50 -1.67 3.43
C ASP A 72 -26.22 -1.30 4.89
N LEU A 73 -24.98 -1.50 5.36
CA LEU A 73 -24.57 -1.13 6.72
C LEU A 73 -24.00 0.29 6.74
N PRO A 74 -24.63 1.25 7.43
CA PRO A 74 -24.15 2.64 7.47
C PRO A 74 -22.93 2.78 8.37
N ALA A 75 -22.09 3.80 8.09
CA ALA A 75 -20.97 4.15 8.97
C ALA A 75 -21.41 4.41 10.42
N ASP A 76 -22.63 4.91 10.61
CA ASP A 76 -23.21 5.23 11.92
C ASP A 76 -23.44 4.00 12.80
N LEU A 77 -23.69 2.82 12.20
CA LEU A 77 -23.77 1.56 12.94
C LEU A 77 -22.45 1.25 13.64
N TRP A 78 -21.34 1.36 12.90
CA TRP A 78 -19.98 1.11 13.38
C TRP A 78 -19.47 2.19 14.34
N LYS A 79 -20.14 3.35 14.40
CA LYS A 79 -19.86 4.44 15.34
C LYS A 79 -20.81 4.48 16.52
N SER A 80 -21.79 3.58 16.56
CA SER A 80 -22.80 3.58 17.61
C SER A 80 -22.21 3.14 18.95
N LYS A 81 -22.73 3.70 20.04
CA LYS A 81 -22.31 3.38 21.41
C LYS A 81 -23.08 2.21 22.02
N GLY A 82 -23.98 1.59 21.26
CA GLY A 82 -24.83 0.49 21.74
C GLY A 82 -24.11 -0.84 21.87
N TRP A 83 -22.86 -0.92 21.43
CA TRP A 83 -22.02 -2.12 21.45
C TRP A 83 -20.55 -1.71 21.33
N CYS A 84 -19.66 -2.71 21.21
CA CYS A 84 -18.21 -2.53 21.08
C CYS A 84 -17.73 -2.81 19.64
N PRO A 85 -18.03 -1.92 18.67
CA PRO A 85 -17.67 -2.14 17.26
C PRO A 85 -16.18 -2.22 17.04
N ALA A 86 -15.38 -1.44 17.79
CA ALA A 86 -13.93 -1.43 17.63
C ALA A 86 -13.30 -2.77 18.02
N ASP A 87 -13.73 -3.37 19.14
CA ASP A 87 -13.24 -4.69 19.57
C ASP A 87 -13.62 -5.77 18.56
N TRP A 88 -14.89 -5.80 18.15
CA TRP A 88 -15.37 -6.80 17.19
C TRP A 88 -14.66 -6.69 15.84
N LEU A 89 -14.53 -5.47 15.30
CA LEU A 89 -13.81 -5.22 14.04
C LEU A 89 -12.33 -5.56 14.15
N THR A 90 -11.70 -5.30 15.30
CA THR A 90 -10.30 -5.64 15.53
C THR A 90 -10.08 -7.14 15.45
N GLU A 91 -10.93 -7.93 16.10
CA GLU A 91 -10.85 -9.39 16.03
C GLU A 91 -11.07 -9.87 14.60
N PHE A 92 -12.10 -9.36 13.93
CA PHE A 92 -12.41 -9.68 12.54
C PHE A 92 -11.26 -9.36 11.59
N PHE A 93 -10.63 -8.18 11.69
CA PHE A 93 -9.51 -7.81 10.83
C PHE A 93 -8.26 -8.64 11.13
N ASN A 94 -8.00 -8.98 12.38
CA ASN A 94 -6.90 -9.88 12.73
C ASN A 94 -7.11 -11.29 12.16
N GLN A 95 -8.36 -11.77 12.10
CA GLN A 95 -8.68 -13.01 11.40
C GLN A 95 -8.40 -12.91 9.89
N VAL A 96 -8.82 -11.82 9.24
CA VAL A 96 -8.53 -11.55 7.82
C VAL A 96 -7.03 -11.55 7.53
N VAL A 97 -6.23 -10.92 8.41
CA VAL A 97 -4.77 -10.88 8.31
C VAL A 97 -4.16 -12.28 8.50
N ALA A 98 -4.60 -13.02 9.52
CA ALA A 98 -4.09 -14.37 9.81
C ALA A 98 -4.41 -15.36 8.68
N GLU A 99 -5.61 -15.30 8.12
CA GLU A 99 -6.05 -16.15 7.01
C GLU A 99 -5.49 -15.68 5.65
N LYS A 100 -4.91 -14.47 5.59
CA LYS A 100 -4.46 -13.80 4.36
C LYS A 100 -5.55 -13.75 3.29
N LYS A 101 -6.80 -13.64 3.72
CA LYS A 101 -7.98 -13.71 2.85
C LYS A 101 -9.00 -12.67 3.29
N VAL A 102 -9.32 -11.76 2.37
CA VAL A 102 -10.39 -10.78 2.57
C VAL A 102 -11.77 -11.43 2.31
N PRO A 103 -12.83 -10.93 2.95
CA PRO A 103 -14.20 -11.34 2.63
C PRO A 103 -14.50 -11.14 1.15
N GLU A 104 -15.22 -12.08 0.54
CA GLU A 104 -15.64 -11.97 -0.87
C GLU A 104 -16.48 -10.71 -1.12
N SER A 105 -17.29 -10.30 -0.14
CA SER A 105 -18.09 -9.07 -0.19
C SER A 105 -17.25 -7.79 -0.35
N TRP A 106 -15.97 -7.81 0.06
CA TRP A 106 -15.07 -6.66 -0.15
C TRP A 106 -14.59 -6.54 -1.60
N GLN A 107 -14.79 -7.57 -2.42
CA GLN A 107 -14.50 -7.53 -3.85
C GLN A 107 -15.66 -6.91 -4.65
N GLN A 108 -16.77 -6.56 -3.99
CA GLN A 108 -17.96 -5.99 -4.60
C GLN A 108 -18.19 -4.54 -4.14
N SER A 109 -18.79 -3.72 -5.01
CA SER A 109 -19.16 -2.34 -4.67
C SER A 109 -20.39 -1.87 -5.45
N THR A 110 -21.16 -0.96 -4.87
CA THR A 110 -22.29 -0.32 -5.55
C THR A 110 -21.77 0.89 -6.32
N THR A 111 -21.85 0.88 -7.66
CA THR A 111 -21.37 2.01 -8.47
C THR A 111 -22.46 3.06 -8.66
N ILE A 112 -22.21 4.27 -8.15
CA ILE A 112 -23.11 5.42 -8.32
C ILE A 112 -22.57 6.37 -9.39
N PRO A 113 -23.29 6.58 -10.51
CA PRO A 113 -22.88 7.53 -11.54
C PRO A 113 -23.11 8.97 -11.06
N THR A 114 -22.04 9.77 -10.98
CA THR A 114 -22.12 11.18 -10.59
C THR A 114 -21.84 12.08 -11.80
N TRP A 115 -22.79 12.94 -12.16
CA TRP A 115 -22.66 13.83 -13.31
C TRP A 115 -21.53 14.85 -13.09
N LYS A 116 -20.64 15.00 -14.08
CA LYS A 116 -19.49 15.94 -14.05
C LYS A 116 -19.89 17.41 -14.14
N LYS A 117 -21.19 17.70 -14.31
CA LYS A 117 -21.70 19.06 -14.64
C LYS A 117 -21.10 19.63 -15.92
N LYS A 118 -20.70 18.76 -16.86
CA LYS A 118 -20.12 19.11 -18.15
C LYS A 118 -20.63 18.13 -19.21
N GLY A 119 -20.96 18.65 -20.39
CA GLY A 119 -21.53 17.85 -21.49
C GLY A 119 -23.01 17.51 -21.28
N SER A 120 -23.56 16.68 -22.17
CA SER A 120 -24.96 16.26 -22.13
C SER A 120 -25.22 15.25 -21.00
N PRO A 121 -26.28 15.41 -20.18
CA PRO A 121 -26.71 14.41 -19.21
C PRO A 121 -27.16 13.06 -19.81
N ALA A 122 -27.49 13.04 -21.10
CA ALA A 122 -27.84 11.80 -21.81
C ALA A 122 -26.62 10.98 -22.23
N ASN A 123 -25.42 11.55 -22.17
CA ASN A 123 -24.18 10.86 -22.50
C ASN A 123 -23.54 10.26 -21.24
N CYS A 124 -23.36 8.94 -21.23
CA CYS A 124 -22.71 8.21 -20.13
C CYS A 124 -21.29 8.74 -19.82
N ALA A 125 -20.53 9.19 -20.84
CA ALA A 125 -19.19 9.75 -20.65
C ALA A 125 -19.17 11.04 -19.80
N SER A 126 -20.31 11.72 -19.68
CA SER A 126 -20.49 12.91 -18.83
C SER A 126 -20.55 12.59 -17.34
N TYR A 127 -20.51 11.31 -16.93
CA TYR A 127 -20.53 10.87 -15.54
C TYR A 127 -19.17 10.35 -15.08
N ARG A 128 -18.93 10.40 -13.76
CA ARG A 128 -17.86 9.67 -13.08
C ARG A 128 -18.50 8.50 -12.33
N PRO A 129 -18.06 7.26 -12.55
CA PRO A 129 -18.46 6.16 -11.70
C PRO A 129 -17.81 6.35 -10.33
N ILE A 130 -18.60 6.27 -9.25
CA ILE A 130 -18.10 6.27 -7.87
C ILE A 130 -18.46 4.94 -7.25
N PRO A 131 -17.50 4.02 -7.03
CA PRO A 131 -17.76 2.79 -6.31
C PRO A 131 -17.96 3.08 -4.83
N LEU A 132 -19.02 2.53 -4.24
CA LEU A 132 -19.27 2.51 -2.82
C LEU A 132 -18.98 1.11 -2.28
N PRO A 133 -17.77 0.88 -1.72
CA PRO A 133 -17.48 -0.38 -1.03
C PRO A 133 -18.12 -0.39 0.36
N SER A 134 -18.14 -1.57 0.99
CA SER A 134 -18.58 -1.76 2.37
C SER A 134 -17.81 -0.85 3.33
N HIS A 135 -18.46 -0.44 4.41
CA HIS A 135 -17.80 0.41 5.40
C HIS A 135 -16.68 -0.33 6.14
N THR A 136 -16.80 -1.64 6.34
CA THR A 136 -15.75 -2.47 6.94
C THR A 136 -14.47 -2.48 6.11
N MET A 137 -14.59 -2.55 4.78
CA MET A 137 -13.43 -2.45 3.87
C MET A 137 -12.76 -1.08 3.98
N LYS A 138 -13.55 0.01 3.98
CA LYS A 138 -12.99 1.36 4.15
C LYS A 138 -12.27 1.54 5.49
N ILE A 139 -12.73 0.87 6.54
CA ILE A 139 -12.11 0.93 7.87
C ILE A 139 -10.77 0.18 7.83
N SER A 140 -10.71 -1.03 7.27
CA SER A 140 -9.45 -1.78 7.15
C SER A 140 -8.44 -1.07 6.26
N GLU A 141 -8.86 -0.51 5.12
CA GLU A 141 -8.03 0.31 4.23
C GLU A 141 -7.40 1.50 4.97
N ARG A 142 -8.16 2.15 5.87
CA ARG A 142 -7.63 3.28 6.65
C ARG A 142 -6.55 2.86 7.65
N ILE A 143 -6.65 1.66 8.22
CA ILE A 143 -5.63 1.13 9.13
C ILE A 143 -4.36 0.85 8.34
N VAL A 144 -4.49 0.14 7.21
CA VAL A 144 -3.37 -0.19 6.33
C VAL A 144 -2.71 1.07 5.73
N ASP A 145 -3.48 2.04 5.25
CA ASP A 145 -2.98 3.34 4.77
C ASP A 145 -2.19 4.07 5.87
N GLY A 146 -2.68 4.02 7.12
CA GLY A 146 -1.98 4.59 8.28
C GLY A 146 -0.59 3.96 8.49
N ARG A 147 -0.49 2.64 8.38
CA ARG A 147 0.78 1.91 8.50
C ARG A 147 1.73 2.19 7.34
N ILE A 148 1.22 2.16 6.11
CA ILE A 148 2.01 2.46 4.90
C ILE A 148 2.61 3.87 4.98
N ARG A 149 1.84 4.87 5.44
CA ARG A 149 2.35 6.25 5.62
C ARG A 149 3.44 6.38 6.67
N GLY A 150 3.53 5.44 7.62
CA GLY A 150 4.63 5.39 8.59
C GLY A 150 5.93 4.83 8.00
N ILE A 151 5.84 4.15 6.85
CA ILE A 151 6.96 3.45 6.21
C ILE A 151 7.45 4.22 4.98
N VAL A 152 6.52 4.70 4.15
CA VAL A 152 6.83 5.34 2.86
C VAL A 152 7.18 6.81 3.05
N GLN A 153 8.34 7.20 2.55
CA GLN A 153 8.70 8.61 2.36
C GLN A 153 8.22 9.08 0.98
N LEU A 154 7.42 10.13 0.95
CA LEU A 154 6.94 10.74 -0.30
C LEU A 154 7.93 11.82 -0.76
N SER A 155 8.03 12.01 -2.08
CA SER A 155 8.84 13.08 -2.63
C SER A 155 8.29 14.45 -2.24
N SER A 156 9.17 15.46 -2.16
CA SER A 156 8.79 16.84 -1.85
C SER A 156 7.81 17.44 -2.85
N ASN A 157 7.77 16.90 -4.08
CA ASN A 157 6.92 17.39 -5.16
C ASN A 157 5.56 16.67 -5.21
N GLN A 158 5.38 15.62 -4.40
CA GLN A 158 4.11 14.91 -4.30
C GLN A 158 3.20 15.66 -3.33
N CYS A 159 2.17 16.31 -3.87
CA CYS A 159 1.15 17.01 -3.06
C CYS A 159 -0.25 16.41 -3.14
N SER A 160 -0.47 15.48 -4.07
CA SER A 160 -1.75 14.77 -4.12
C SER A 160 -1.83 13.74 -3.00
N PHE A 161 -2.91 13.78 -2.22
CA PHE A 161 -3.18 12.87 -1.09
C PHE A 161 -2.14 12.91 0.05
N VAL A 162 -1.44 14.04 0.19
CA VAL A 162 -0.50 14.31 1.27
C VAL A 162 -1.14 15.22 2.30
N ALA A 163 -1.06 14.84 3.58
CA ALA A 163 -1.59 15.65 4.66
C ALA A 163 -0.85 16.99 4.72
N GLY A 164 -1.60 18.09 4.72
CA GLY A 164 -1.02 19.44 4.77
C GLY A 164 -0.51 19.97 3.42
N CYS A 165 -0.61 19.22 2.31
CA CYS A 165 -0.35 19.76 0.96
C CYS A 165 -1.65 19.86 0.14
N GLY A 166 -1.98 21.06 -0.33
CA GLY A 166 -3.15 21.35 -1.16
C GLY A 166 -2.82 21.60 -2.63
N THR A 167 -3.84 21.90 -3.43
CA THR A 167 -3.67 22.20 -4.86
C THR A 167 -2.80 23.44 -5.10
N ILE A 168 -2.87 24.42 -4.20
CA ILE A 168 -2.04 25.64 -4.29
C ILE A 168 -0.57 25.29 -4.09
N ASP A 169 -0.26 24.49 -3.08
CA ASP A 169 1.10 24.05 -2.81
C ASP A 169 1.68 23.24 -3.99
N ALA A 170 0.85 22.40 -4.63
CA ALA A 170 1.27 21.66 -5.83
C ALA A 170 1.62 22.57 -7.02
N VAL A 171 0.94 23.73 -7.17
CA VAL A 171 1.25 24.71 -8.23
C VAL A 171 2.57 25.43 -7.96
N HIS A 172 2.90 25.64 -6.68
CA HIS A 172 4.11 26.34 -6.25
C HIS A 172 5.25 25.39 -5.85
N ALA A 173 5.03 24.07 -5.95
CA ALA A 173 6.04 23.08 -5.67
C ALA A 173 7.20 23.30 -6.65
N PRO A 174 8.44 23.46 -6.17
CA PRO A 174 9.57 23.65 -7.06
C PRO A 174 9.65 22.43 -7.99
N ALA A 175 9.60 22.67 -9.29
CA ALA A 175 9.89 21.63 -10.27
C ALA A 175 11.37 21.24 -10.07
N SER A 176 11.63 20.20 -9.28
CA SER A 176 12.96 19.63 -9.18
C SER A 176 13.21 18.91 -10.50
N CYS A 177 13.91 19.59 -11.41
CA CYS A 177 14.60 18.95 -12.53
C CYS A 177 15.89 18.31 -12.03
#